data_AF-A0AA35ZHC0-F1
#
_entry.id   AF-A0AA35ZHC0-F1
#
_cell.length_a   1.000
_cell.length_b   1.000
_cell.length_c   1.000
_cell.angle_alpha   90.00
_cell.angle_beta   90.00
_cell.angle_gamma   90.00
#
_symmetry.space_group_name_H-M   'P 1'
#
loop_
_entity.id
_entity.type
_entity.pdbx_description
1 polymer ?
#
loop_
_entity_poly.entity_id
_entity_poly.type
_entity_poly.pdbx_seq_one_letter_code
_entity_poly.pdbx_strand_id
1 'polypeptide(L)'
;MFDTDVIDVGNDGKRYGLGQCSRDLNKLDCENCLEELLMTYRRYVMNRTGWEMLGVSCGLWYDDVDNDSGLTPTPIGSNTGGGERWCKGDYVIILAFVAFLLFHWIA
;
A
#
# COMPACT_ATOMS: atom_id res chain seq x y z
N MET A 1 19.43 1.30 -2.08
CA MET A 1 18.89 0.21 -2.90
C MET A 1 17.45 0.55 -3.23
N PHE A 2 16.93 0.18 -4.40
CA PHE A 2 15.51 0.38 -4.69
C PHE A 2 14.97 -0.76 -5.55
N ASP A 3 13.65 -0.96 -5.48
CA ASP A 3 12.91 -1.91 -6.29
C ASP A 3 11.54 -1.32 -6.65
N THR A 4 11.01 -1.72 -7.81
CA THR A 4 9.77 -1.19 -8.35
C THR A 4 8.93 -2.29 -8.95
N ASP A 5 7.61 -2.22 -8.78
CA ASP A 5 6.70 -3.19 -9.37
C ASP A 5 5.42 -2.51 -9.88
N VAL A 6 4.77 -3.13 -10.87
CA VAL A 6 3.48 -2.71 -11.40
C VAL A 6 2.49 -3.86 -11.29
N ILE A 7 1.43 -3.63 -10.52
CA ILE A 7 0.38 -4.60 -10.24
C ILE A 7 -0.87 -4.25 -11.05
N ASP A 8 -1.37 -5.18 -11.86
CA ASP A 8 -2.66 -5.05 -12.55
C ASP A 8 -3.79 -5.50 -11.62
N VAL A 9 -4.64 -4.55 -11.20
CA VAL A 9 -5.77 -4.76 -10.27
C VAL A 9 -7.07 -5.04 -11.05
N GLY A 10 -6.97 -5.26 -12.37
CA GLY A 10 -8.10 -5.57 -13.23
C GLY A 10 -8.95 -4.32 -13.52
N ASN A 11 -10.20 -4.32 -13.07
CA ASN A 11 -11.14 -3.22 -13.38
C ASN A 11 -10.78 -1.90 -12.68
N ASP A 12 -9.91 -1.94 -11.66
CA ASP A 12 -9.38 -0.77 -10.97
C ASP A 12 -8.09 -0.23 -11.60
N GLY A 13 -7.63 -0.81 -12.72
CA GLY A 13 -6.46 -0.36 -13.45
C GLY A 13 -5.14 -0.93 -12.91
N LYS A 14 -4.03 -0.29 -13.30
CA LYS A 14 -2.68 -0.68 -12.89
C LYS A 14 -2.21 0.23 -11.77
N ARG A 15 -1.40 -0.34 -10.87
CA ARG A 15 -0.82 0.39 -9.74
C ARG A 15 0.67 0.19 -9.71
N TYR A 16 1.39 1.27 -9.44
CA TYR A 16 2.84 1.29 -9.38
C TYR A 16 3.29 1.36 -7.92
N GLY A 17 4.30 0.57 -7.58
CA GLY A 17 4.97 0.59 -6.29
C GLY A 17 6.47 0.85 -6.44
N LEU A 18 7.04 1.60 -5.51
CA LEU A 18 8.48 1.80 -5.35
C LEU A 18 8.86 1.59 -3.89
N GLY A 19 9.87 0.77 -3.63
CA GLY A 19 10.55 0.67 -2.34
C GLY A 19 11.98 1.17 -2.46
N GLN A 20 12.42 2.01 -1.54
CA GLN A 20 13.79 2.51 -1.50
C GLN A 20 14.36 2.36 -0.09
N CYS A 21 15.61 1.95 -0.01
CA CYS A 21 16.41 1.85 1.21
C CYS A 21 17.70 2.64 1.05
N SER A 22 18.21 3.17 2.16
CA SER A 22 19.54 3.78 2.23
C SER A 22 20.62 2.74 1.88
N ARG A 23 21.76 3.22 1.39
CA ARG A 23 22.83 2.35 0.85
C ARG A 23 23.58 1.56 1.91
N ASP A 24 23.45 1.94 3.17
CA ASP A 24 24.04 1.34 4.35
C ASP A 24 23.29 0.09 4.85
N LEU A 25 22.03 -0.10 4.43
CA LEU A 25 21.25 -1.29 4.77
C LEU A 25 21.60 -2.48 3.88
N ASN A 26 21.73 -3.66 4.49
CA ASN A 26 21.75 -4.91 3.75
C ASN A 26 20.33 -5.31 3.29
N LYS A 27 20.22 -6.40 2.54
CA LYS A 27 18.93 -6.85 1.99
C LYS A 27 17.89 -7.16 3.07
N LEU A 28 18.27 -7.90 4.11
CA LEU A 28 17.35 -8.30 5.17
C LEU A 28 16.89 -7.08 6.01
N ASP A 29 17.81 -6.18 6.33
CA ASP A 29 17.48 -4.97 7.09
C ASP A 29 16.60 -4.01 6.27
N CYS A 30 16.81 -3.95 4.96
CA CYS A 30 15.94 -3.21 4.05
C CYS A 30 14.53 -3.80 4.01
N GLU A 31 14.40 -5.12 3.86
CA GLU A 31 13.11 -5.82 3.88
C GLU A 31 12.36 -5.55 5.20
N ASN A 32 13.03 -5.72 6.34
CA ASN A 32 12.45 -5.47 7.66
C ASN A 32 12.01 -4.00 7.82
N CYS A 33 12.83 -3.03 7.37
CA CYS A 33 12.50 -1.60 7.46
C CYS A 33 11.22 -1.27 6.68
N LEU A 34 11.12 -1.79 5.44
CA LEU A 34 9.95 -1.57 4.59
C LEU A 34 8.69 -2.23 5.19
N GLU A 35 8.83 -3.44 5.76
CA GLU A 35 7.74 -4.15 6.44
C GLU A 35 7.24 -3.39 7.68
N GLU A 36 8.15 -2.90 8.52
CA GLU A 36 7.81 -2.09 9.69
C GLU A 36 7.05 -0.81 9.30
N LEU A 37 7.44 -0.17 8.19
CA LEU A 37 6.76 1.01 7.66
C LEU A 37 5.32 0.66 7.27
N LEU A 38 5.11 -0.43 6.52
CA LEU A 38 3.76 -0.90 6.15
C LEU A 38 2.90 -1.25 7.37
N MET A 39 3.48 -1.92 8.37
CA MET A 39 2.78 -2.30 9.59
C MET A 39 2.38 -1.09 10.43
N THR A 40 3.27 -0.10 10.54
CA THR A 40 3.02 1.15 11.29
C THR A 40 1.87 1.93 10.69
N TYR A 41 1.84 2.05 9.36
CA TYR A 41 0.84 2.84 8.66
C TYR A 41 -0.32 1.99 8.12
N ARG A 42 -0.45 0.72 8.51
CA ARG A 42 -1.44 -0.23 7.96
C ARG A 42 -2.84 0.38 7.79
N ARG A 43 -3.31 1.15 8.77
CA ARG A 43 -4.63 1.83 8.71
C ARG A 43 -4.71 2.98 7.71
N TYR A 44 -3.60 3.66 7.44
CA TYR A 44 -3.50 4.75 6.47
C TYR A 44 -3.46 4.23 5.03
N VAL A 45 -2.70 3.15 4.81
CA VAL A 45 -2.55 2.49 3.51
C VAL A 45 -3.85 1.83 3.05
N MET A 46 -4.59 1.26 4.00
CA MET A 46 -5.86 0.61 3.69
C MET A 46 -6.79 1.60 3.01
N ASN A 47 -7.34 1.17 1.87
CA ASN A 47 -8.43 1.85 1.17
C ASN A 47 -8.04 3.20 0.48
N ARG A 48 -6.75 3.50 0.35
CA ARG A 48 -6.25 4.59 -0.52
C ARG A 48 -5.70 4.03 -1.83
N THR A 49 -5.83 4.79 -2.90
CA THR A 49 -5.28 4.44 -4.21
C THR A 49 -3.87 4.98 -4.45
N GLY A 50 -3.44 5.97 -3.65
CA GLY A 50 -2.06 6.45 -3.63
C GLY A 50 -1.62 6.86 -2.22
N TRP A 51 -0.35 6.64 -1.92
CA TRP A 51 0.27 6.98 -0.64
C TRP A 51 1.81 6.96 -0.73
N GLU A 52 2.44 7.71 0.18
CA GLU A 52 3.88 7.75 0.38
C GLU A 52 4.18 7.62 1.87
N MET A 53 5.18 6.81 2.20
CA MET A 53 5.68 6.63 3.55
C MET A 53 7.20 6.79 3.57
N LEU A 54 7.69 7.64 4.45
CA LEU A 54 9.11 7.95 4.59
C LEU A 54 9.57 7.59 5.99
N GLY A 55 10.54 6.69 6.09
CA GLY A 55 11.34 6.45 7.27
C GLY A 55 12.72 7.10 7.15
N VAL A 56 13.54 6.95 8.19
CA VAL A 56 14.92 7.47 8.20
C VAL A 56 15.82 6.74 7.21
N SER A 57 15.60 5.42 7.06
CA SER A 57 16.48 4.54 6.29
C SER A 57 15.78 3.83 5.13
N CYS A 58 14.45 3.94 5.02
CA CYS A 58 13.67 3.35 3.94
C CYS A 58 12.41 4.17 3.65
N GLY A 59 11.85 4.02 2.45
CA GLY A 59 10.62 4.66 2.02
C GLY A 59 9.85 3.80 1.02
N LEU A 60 8.54 3.98 0.98
CA LEU A 60 7.62 3.28 0.09
C LEU A 60 6.67 4.28 -0.56
N TRP A 61 6.45 4.12 -1.86
CA TRP A 61 5.52 4.90 -2.66
C TRP A 61 4.59 3.95 -3.40
N TYR A 62 3.33 4.34 -3.49
CA TYR A 62 2.30 3.61 -4.20
C TYR A 62 1.36 4.61 -4.87
N ASP A 63 1.08 4.39 -6.15
CA ASP A 63 0.16 5.27 -6.89
C ASP A 63 -0.57 4.51 -7.99
N ASP A 64 -1.72 5.05 -8.42
CA ASP A 64 -2.40 4.56 -9.61
C ASP A 64 -1.59 4.96 -10.85
N VAL A 65 -1.50 4.05 -11.81
CA VAL A 65 -0.92 4.34 -13.12
C VAL A 65 -2.05 4.85 -14.00
N ASP A 66 -2.03 6.15 -14.30
CA ASP A 66 -2.95 6.72 -15.27
C ASP A 66 -2.77 6.03 -16.62
N ASN A 67 -3.89 5.53 -17.16
CA ASN A 67 -3.91 4.71 -18.37
C ASN A 67 -3.60 5.52 -19.66
N ASP A 68 -3.41 6.84 -19.55
CA ASP A 68 -3.19 7.76 -20.68
C ASP A 68 -1.74 8.28 -20.80
N SER A 69 -0.89 8.08 -19.79
CA SER A 69 0.50 8.55 -19.81
C SER A 69 1.46 7.37 -19.86
N GLY A 70 1.94 7.09 -21.08
CA GLY A 70 3.05 6.17 -21.30
C GLY A 70 4.24 6.51 -20.41
N LEU A 71 4.50 5.64 -19.43
CA LEU A 71 5.78 5.42 -18.75
C LEU A 71 6.58 6.67 -18.38
N THR A 72 6.18 7.35 -17.30
CA THR A 72 7.15 7.92 -16.35
C THR A 72 6.48 8.06 -14.98
N PRO A 73 6.94 7.38 -13.92
CA PRO A 73 6.65 7.82 -12.56
C PRO A 73 7.33 9.18 -12.38
N THR A 74 6.58 10.24 -12.65
CA THR A 74 6.98 11.59 -12.30
C THR A 74 7.20 11.61 -10.78
N PRO A 75 8.30 12.20 -10.27
CA PRO A 75 8.36 12.58 -8.87
C PRO A 75 7.31 13.69 -8.67
N ILE A 76 6.09 13.30 -8.30
CA ILE A 76 4.95 14.21 -8.23
C ILE A 76 4.97 14.93 -6.88
N GLY A 77 5.57 16.10 -6.88
CA GLY A 77 4.92 17.24 -6.24
C GLY A 77 3.79 17.72 -7.14
N SER A 78 2.54 17.33 -6.87
CA SER A 78 1.36 17.93 -7.53
C SER A 78 0.18 17.90 -6.59
N ASN A 79 -0.21 19.09 -6.16
CA ASN A 79 -1.51 19.38 -5.57
C ASN A 79 -2.57 19.18 -6.66
N THR A 80 -3.16 18.00 -6.79
CA THR A 80 -4.39 17.86 -7.57
C THR A 80 -5.34 16.89 -6.87
N GLY A 81 -6.51 17.41 -6.46
CA GLY A 81 -7.55 16.66 -5.78
C GLY A 81 -8.12 15.56 -6.67
N GLY A 82 -7.63 14.34 -6.49
CA GLY A 82 -8.23 13.11 -6.99
C GLY A 82 -9.17 12.54 -5.93
N GLY A 83 -10.45 12.39 -6.28
CA GLY A 83 -11.48 11.88 -5.37
C GLY A 83 -11.09 10.51 -4.78
N GLU A 84 -11.12 10.45 -3.46
CA GLU A 84 -10.90 9.26 -2.64
C GLU A 84 -11.82 8.10 -3.06
N ARG A 85 -11.28 7.07 -3.72
CA ARG A 85 -12.00 5.84 -4.02
C ARG A 85 -11.70 4.79 -2.95
N TRP A 86 -12.69 4.52 -2.12
CA TRP A 86 -12.59 3.64 -0.96
C TRP A 86 -12.73 2.14 -1.35
N CYS A 87 -11.64 1.35 -1.26
CA CYS A 87 -11.70 -0.13 -1.28
C CYS A 87 -12.39 -0.72 -0.02
N LYS A 88 -13.72 -0.89 -0.08
CA LYS A 88 -14.55 -1.58 0.94
C LYS A 88 -14.06 -3.01 1.19
N GLY A 89 -13.30 -3.24 2.27
CA GLY A 89 -12.76 -4.56 2.62
C GLY A 89 -12.88 -5.02 4.08
N ASP A 90 -13.25 -4.17 5.03
CA ASP A 90 -13.06 -4.52 6.46
C ASP A 90 -14.25 -5.22 7.13
N TYR A 91 -15.48 -5.04 6.62
CA TYR A 91 -16.68 -5.55 7.32
C TYR A 91 -16.87 -7.07 7.20
N VAL A 92 -16.38 -7.68 6.12
CA VAL A 92 -16.55 -9.13 5.87
C VAL A 92 -15.76 -9.97 6.87
N ILE A 93 -14.54 -9.52 7.21
CA ILE A 93 -13.67 -10.19 8.18
C ILE A 93 -14.29 -10.09 9.59
N ILE A 94 -14.75 -8.89 9.97
CA ILE A 94 -15.41 -8.67 11.27
C ILE A 94 -16.67 -9.53 11.40
N LEU A 95 -17.50 -9.61 10.36
CA LEU A 95 -18.68 -10.47 10.36
C LEU A 95 -18.35 -11.95 10.52
N ALA A 96 -17.31 -12.43 9.85
CA ALA A 96 -16.88 -13.83 9.95
C ALA A 96 -16.41 -14.18 11.38
N PHE A 97 -15.65 -13.30 12.02
CA PHE A 97 -15.20 -13.48 13.42
C PHE A 97 -16.36 -13.45 14.41
N VAL A 98 -17.30 -12.51 14.27
CA VAL A 98 -18.48 -12.42 15.14
C VAL A 98 -19.35 -13.67 14.99
N ALA A 99 -19.57 -14.15 13.76
CA ALA A 99 -20.30 -15.39 13.53
C ALA A 99 -19.59 -16.59 14.19
N PHE A 100 -18.27 -16.72 14.01
CA PHE A 100 -17.50 -17.83 14.58
C PHE A 100 -17.58 -17.86 16.12
N LEU A 101 -17.54 -16.70 16.78
CA LEU A 101 -17.69 -16.58 18.23
C LEU A 101 -19.11 -16.89 18.69
N LEU A 102 -20.14 -16.45 17.95
CA LEU A 102 -21.53 -16.81 18.26
C LEU A 102 -21.79 -18.32 18.13
N PHE A 103 -21.16 -18.98 17.16
CA PHE A 103 -21.27 -20.43 16.98
C PHE A 103 -20.49 -21.23 18.01
N HIS A 104 -19.35 -20.73 18.50
CA HIS A 104 -18.53 -21.42 19.51
C HIS A 104 -18.94 -21.17 20.97
N TRP A 105 -19.80 -20.18 21.25
CA TRP A 105 -20.20 -19.85 22.62
C TRP A 105 -21.62 -20.35 23.00
N ILE A 106 -22.34 -20.97 22.06
CA ILE A 106 -23.69 -21.53 22.28
C ILE A 106 -23.68 -23.08 22.40
N ALA A 107 -22.51 -23.72 22.38
CA ALA A 107 -22.37 -25.16 22.64
C ALA A 107 -21.69 -25.42 23.99
#